data_AF-A0A7J9MJR3-F1
#
_entry.id   AF-A0A7J9MJR3-F1
#
_cell.length_a   1.000
_cell.length_b   1.000
_cell.length_c   1.000
_cell.angle_alpha   90.00
_cell.angle_beta   90.00
_cell.angle_gamma   90.00
#
_symmetry.space_group_name_H-M   'P 1'
#
loop_
_entity.id
_entity.type
_entity.pdbx_description
1 polymer ?
#
loop_
_entity_poly.entity_id
_entity_poly.type
_entity_poly.pdbx_seq_one_letter_code
_entity_poly.pdbx_strand_id
1 'polypeptide(L)'
;MEADTLLKWKASLDNTTQTLLSSLWVGSSHCNWVGITCNNAGSVTNLSLAEYDLRLRGTLYHLNFLSLPNLIRLHLRNNSLYGPIPSHIGNLSKLIFLDLSYNNFSGHIPSEICLLRSLQLISLIANKISGPIPQEIGNLSTISNIYFYGNYLSGPIPASIGRLHNLNRLELNSNRLNGFIPKQVGTLRSLYMLDLSGNSLTGPIPVSIGNLSNSVQLFLYDNHLSGSIPNEIGGLKSLFTIQFWENNLSGVIPTSIGNLTNLTTLTLSQNMFSGLIPKEVGMLKSLSELDLSNNKFSGQIPTSIGNLSSLSILSLRGNSLSGPIAPIYSNLTDLQLSYNHLTGPLPENLCLGGVLTRLAVIKNNLSGPIPSSLRSCKSLIRVRLDGNHLTGNISEAFGIYPHLNYASLSDNNFYGELSPNWGQCHNLTSLRVSNNNISGKIPFELGHATQLQELDLSSNHLVDEIPMELGALKMMTRLLLSGNEISGKIPSEIGLLSNLEQLNLASNNLRGPIPDDLGNCSKLFNLNLSKNNLGESIPSSISYINALQRLDLSQNSFFGNIPQQFGKL
;
A
#
# COMPACT_ATOMS: atom_id res chain seq x y z
N MET A 1 17.55 -49.37 14.89
CA MET A 1 16.48 -48.63 15.59
C MET A 1 16.19 -47.29 14.95
N GLU A 2 17.11 -46.31 14.96
CA GLU A 2 16.87 -44.98 14.33
C GLU A 2 16.60 -45.08 12.82
N ALA A 3 17.43 -45.82 12.09
CA ALA A 3 17.24 -46.11 10.67
C ALA A 3 15.87 -46.76 10.38
N ASP A 4 15.49 -47.76 11.19
CA ASP A 4 14.20 -48.45 11.05
C ASP A 4 13.02 -47.51 11.28
N THR A 5 13.14 -46.60 12.25
CA THR A 5 12.12 -45.58 12.52
C THR A 5 11.94 -44.63 11.35
N LEU A 6 13.04 -44.16 10.75
CA LEU A 6 12.99 -43.31 9.55
C LEU A 6 12.39 -44.05 8.36
N LEU A 7 12.77 -45.31 8.14
CA LEU A 7 12.23 -46.13 7.05
C LEU A 7 10.75 -46.46 7.24
N LYS A 8 10.30 -46.71 8.48
CA LYS A 8 8.86 -46.87 8.79
C LYS A 8 8.09 -45.59 8.52
N TRP A 9 8.64 -44.44 8.88
CA TRP A 9 8.03 -43.17 8.54
C TRP A 9 7.96 -42.98 7.02
N LYS A 10 9.07 -43.21 6.28
CA LYS A 10 9.08 -43.18 4.81
C LYS A 10 7.96 -44.04 4.23
N ALA A 11 7.83 -45.30 4.67
CA ALA A 11 6.81 -46.23 4.19
C ALA A 11 5.36 -45.77 4.45
N SER A 12 5.15 -44.83 5.38
CA SER A 12 3.85 -44.23 5.66
C SER A 12 3.51 -42.99 4.82
N LEU A 13 4.47 -42.46 4.05
CA LEU A 13 4.29 -41.27 3.21
C LEU A 13 3.66 -41.64 1.86
N ASP A 14 3.24 -40.64 1.08
CA ASP A 14 2.68 -40.88 -0.26
C ASP A 14 3.70 -41.59 -1.19
N ASN A 15 3.22 -42.38 -2.15
CA ASN A 15 4.08 -43.19 -3.04
C ASN A 15 5.15 -42.38 -3.79
N THR A 16 4.84 -41.16 -4.20
CA THR A 16 5.81 -40.25 -4.86
C THR A 16 6.92 -39.86 -3.89
N THR A 17 6.55 -39.48 -2.66
CA THR A 17 7.47 -39.20 -1.55
C THR A 17 8.34 -40.40 -1.22
N GLN A 18 7.75 -41.60 -1.15
CA GLN A 18 8.48 -42.85 -0.92
C GLN A 18 9.55 -43.11 -1.98
N THR A 19 9.18 -42.93 -3.25
CA THR A 19 10.07 -43.13 -4.39
C THR A 19 11.24 -42.15 -4.33
N LEU A 20 10.94 -40.87 -4.09
CA LEU A 20 11.94 -39.82 -3.95
C LEU A 20 12.90 -40.10 -2.78
N LEU A 21 12.39 -40.36 -1.58
CA LEU A 21 13.24 -40.67 -0.43
C LEU A 21 14.03 -41.97 -0.62
N SER A 22 13.53 -42.95 -1.37
CA SER A 22 14.29 -44.16 -1.68
C SER A 22 15.50 -43.89 -2.58
N SER A 23 15.43 -42.86 -3.43
CA SER A 23 16.59 -42.42 -4.22
C SER A 23 17.62 -41.64 -3.40
N LEU A 24 17.19 -41.01 -2.30
CA LEU A 24 17.99 -40.12 -1.46
C LEU A 24 18.58 -40.83 -0.22
N TRP A 25 17.93 -41.87 0.26
CA TRP A 25 18.32 -42.64 1.44
C TRP A 25 18.93 -43.97 1.02
N VAL A 26 20.12 -43.87 0.41
CA VAL A 26 20.90 -44.99 -0.13
C VAL A 26 22.17 -45.24 0.70
N GLY A 27 22.66 -46.47 0.67
CA GLY A 27 23.88 -46.88 1.38
C GLY A 27 23.61 -47.67 2.66
N SER A 28 24.67 -48.24 3.22
CA SER A 28 24.61 -49.14 4.39
C SER A 28 24.44 -48.42 5.73
N SER A 29 24.72 -47.11 5.79
CA SER A 29 24.61 -46.30 7.01
C SER A 29 23.59 -45.18 6.81
N HIS A 30 22.63 -45.08 7.74
CA HIS A 30 21.62 -44.01 7.74
C HIS A 30 22.24 -42.62 7.94
N CYS A 31 23.45 -42.54 8.49
CA CYS A 31 24.17 -41.28 8.65
C CYS A 31 24.67 -40.67 7.34
N ASN A 32 24.62 -41.43 6.24
CA ASN A 32 24.96 -40.96 4.90
C ASN A 32 23.72 -40.58 4.08
N TRP A 33 22.51 -40.76 4.63
CA TRP A 33 21.28 -40.43 3.93
C TRP A 33 21.13 -38.92 3.79
N VAL A 34 20.63 -38.47 2.64
CA VAL A 34 20.41 -37.04 2.39
C VAL A 34 19.49 -36.45 3.47
N GLY A 35 19.95 -35.35 4.06
CA GLY A 35 19.26 -34.63 5.13
C GLY A 35 19.39 -35.26 6.52
N ILE A 36 20.13 -36.36 6.68
CA ILE A 36 20.45 -36.94 7.99
C ILE A 36 21.86 -36.55 8.39
N THR A 37 22.05 -36.13 9.62
CA THR A 37 23.37 -35.99 10.24
C THR A 37 23.37 -36.74 11.56
N CYS A 38 24.46 -37.45 11.84
CA CYS A 38 24.67 -38.18 13.09
C CYS A 38 25.82 -37.57 13.91
N ASN A 39 25.84 -37.87 15.20
CA ASN A 39 27.01 -37.65 16.05
C ASN A 39 28.08 -38.74 15.84
N ASN A 40 29.20 -38.61 16.56
CA ASN A 40 30.33 -39.57 16.52
C ASN A 40 29.94 -41.00 16.92
N ALA A 41 28.85 -41.20 17.65
CA ALA A 41 28.34 -42.51 18.03
C ALA A 41 27.35 -43.09 16.99
N GLY A 42 27.16 -42.42 15.84
CA GLY A 42 26.25 -42.86 14.77
C GLY A 42 24.77 -42.60 15.06
N SER A 43 24.44 -41.80 16.09
CA SER A 43 23.05 -41.46 16.43
C SER A 43 22.61 -40.15 15.78
N VAL A 44 21.40 -40.14 15.22
CA VAL A 44 20.84 -39.01 14.46
C VAL A 44 20.69 -37.77 15.34
N THR A 45 21.31 -36.67 14.91
CA THR A 45 21.24 -35.34 15.55
C THR A 45 20.51 -34.30 14.71
N ASN A 46 20.46 -34.47 13.39
CA ASN A 46 19.78 -33.56 12.48
C ASN A 46 18.95 -34.35 11.47
N LEU A 47 17.69 -33.93 11.29
CA LEU A 47 16.82 -34.32 10.20
C LEU A 47 16.40 -33.04 9.46
N SER A 48 17.07 -32.74 8.36
CA SER A 48 16.88 -31.53 7.55
C SER A 48 16.63 -31.88 6.08
N LEU A 49 15.36 -31.82 5.68
CA LEU A 49 14.92 -32.11 4.30
C LEU A 49 14.47 -30.84 3.54
N ALA A 50 14.59 -29.67 4.18
CA ALA A 50 14.13 -28.40 3.64
C ALA A 50 14.96 -27.85 2.46
N GLU A 51 16.23 -28.26 2.33
CA GLU A 51 17.16 -27.68 1.34
C GLU A 51 16.97 -28.20 -0.09
N TYR A 52 16.02 -29.12 -0.30
CA TYR A 52 15.97 -29.93 -1.53
C TYR A 52 14.68 -29.77 -2.35
N ASP A 53 13.80 -28.80 -2.01
CA ASP A 53 12.47 -28.56 -2.64
C ASP A 53 11.70 -29.86 -2.96
N LEU A 54 11.72 -30.82 -2.03
CA LEU A 54 11.28 -32.20 -2.26
C LEU A 54 9.76 -32.36 -2.39
N ARG A 55 8.99 -31.37 -1.92
CA ARG A 55 7.52 -31.38 -1.88
C ARG A 55 6.97 -32.67 -1.23
N LEU A 56 7.61 -33.12 -0.15
CA LEU A 56 7.25 -34.36 0.55
C LEU A 56 5.80 -34.28 1.00
N ARG A 57 5.02 -35.34 0.75
CA ARG A 57 3.61 -35.43 1.10
C ARG A 57 3.35 -36.64 2.00
N GLY A 58 2.56 -36.42 3.05
CA GLY A 58 2.23 -37.39 4.09
C GLY A 58 2.11 -36.72 5.47
N THR A 59 2.11 -37.52 6.54
CA THR A 59 1.96 -37.01 7.92
C THR A 59 3.19 -37.30 8.78
N LEU A 60 3.32 -36.63 9.92
CA LEU A 60 4.34 -36.93 10.95
C LEU A 60 3.90 -37.99 11.96
N TYR A 61 2.65 -38.47 11.89
CA TYR A 61 2.06 -39.32 12.93
C TYR A 61 2.86 -40.61 13.17
N HIS A 62 3.35 -41.24 12.11
CA HIS A 62 4.13 -42.48 12.18
C HIS A 62 5.63 -42.29 12.43
N LEU A 63 6.12 -41.05 12.56
CA LEU A 63 7.50 -40.80 12.95
C LEU A 63 7.63 -40.94 14.47
N ASN A 64 8.20 -42.06 14.93
CA ASN A 64 8.37 -42.33 16.35
C ASN A 64 9.53 -41.54 16.95
N PHE A 65 9.24 -40.35 17.48
CA PHE A 65 10.23 -39.47 18.08
C PHE A 65 10.96 -40.04 19.30
N LEU A 66 10.40 -41.01 20.02
CA LEU A 66 11.12 -41.70 21.13
C LEU A 66 12.35 -42.44 20.63
N SER A 67 12.35 -42.89 19.38
CA SER A 67 13.49 -43.58 18.78
C SER A 67 14.59 -42.65 18.28
N LEU A 68 14.43 -41.32 18.41
CA LEU A 68 15.41 -40.31 17.97
C LEU A 68 15.88 -39.45 19.17
N PRO A 69 16.44 -40.06 20.24
CA PRO A 69 16.68 -39.38 21.52
C PRO A 69 17.77 -38.30 21.49
N ASN A 70 18.58 -38.26 20.43
CA ASN A 70 19.67 -37.29 20.26
C ASN A 70 19.36 -36.22 19.21
N LEU A 71 18.13 -36.16 18.71
CA LEU A 71 17.75 -35.18 17.70
C LEU A 71 17.79 -33.76 18.29
N ILE A 72 18.59 -32.91 17.66
CA ILE A 72 18.82 -31.51 18.02
C ILE A 72 18.10 -30.58 17.04
N ARG A 73 18.00 -30.98 15.77
CA ARG A 73 17.39 -30.18 14.71
C ARG A 73 16.40 -31.01 13.89
N LEU A 74 15.17 -30.51 13.80
CA LEU A 74 14.13 -31.01 12.90
C LEU A 74 13.70 -29.89 11.96
N HIS A 75 14.04 -30.01 10.69
CA HIS A 75 13.84 -28.99 9.67
C HIS A 75 13.16 -29.59 8.44
N LEU A 76 11.83 -29.42 8.36
CA LEU A 76 10.96 -29.99 7.33
C LEU A 76 10.23 -28.90 6.53
N ARG A 77 10.77 -27.68 6.53
CA ARG A 77 10.21 -26.53 5.83
C ARG A 77 10.03 -26.78 4.33
N ASN A 78 9.06 -26.09 3.72
CA ASN A 78 8.83 -26.06 2.28
C ASN A 78 8.54 -27.45 1.69
N ASN A 79 7.51 -28.09 2.22
CA ASN A 79 7.02 -29.40 1.79
C ASN A 79 5.49 -29.38 1.68
N SER A 80 4.89 -30.54 1.41
CA SER A 80 3.44 -30.75 1.35
C SER A 80 2.95 -31.65 2.49
N LEU A 81 3.64 -31.65 3.63
CA LEU A 81 3.26 -32.45 4.80
C LEU A 81 1.95 -31.90 5.39
N TYR A 82 1.08 -32.79 5.86
CA TYR A 82 -0.25 -32.43 6.33
C TYR A 82 -0.66 -33.22 7.58
N GLY A 83 -1.83 -32.87 8.12
CA GLY A 83 -2.36 -33.46 9.36
C GLY A 83 -1.85 -32.74 10.61
N PRO A 84 -2.20 -33.24 11.81
CA PRO A 84 -1.77 -32.63 13.06
C PRO A 84 -0.28 -32.83 13.35
N ILE A 85 0.32 -31.86 14.03
CA ILE A 85 1.60 -32.08 14.70
C ILE A 85 1.35 -33.08 15.84
N PRO A 86 2.00 -34.25 15.85
CA PRO A 86 1.70 -35.27 16.84
C PRO A 86 2.24 -34.88 18.23
N SER A 87 1.49 -35.19 19.29
CA SER A 87 1.85 -34.85 20.68
C SER A 87 3.16 -35.50 21.14
N HIS A 88 3.49 -36.70 20.65
CA HIS A 88 4.75 -37.37 20.98
C HIS A 88 6.00 -36.66 20.45
N ILE A 89 5.88 -35.54 19.73
CA ILE A 89 7.01 -34.62 19.46
C ILE A 89 7.65 -34.10 20.75
N GLY A 90 6.90 -34.01 21.85
CA GLY A 90 7.41 -33.62 23.17
C GLY A 90 8.49 -34.54 23.75
N ASN A 91 8.70 -35.72 23.15
CA ASN A 91 9.74 -36.66 23.55
C ASN A 91 11.16 -36.25 23.09
N LEU A 92 11.28 -35.26 22.21
CA LEU A 92 12.57 -34.78 21.67
C LEU A 92 13.28 -33.83 22.64
N SER A 93 13.62 -34.31 23.83
CA SER A 93 14.13 -33.47 24.94
C SER A 93 15.40 -32.65 24.63
N LYS A 94 16.19 -33.03 23.62
CA LYS A 94 17.40 -32.32 23.17
C LYS A 94 17.17 -31.36 21.99
N LEU A 95 15.93 -31.23 21.51
CA LEU A 95 15.62 -30.42 20.34
C LEU A 95 15.88 -28.95 20.63
N ILE A 96 16.69 -28.31 19.79
CA ILE A 96 17.05 -26.89 19.84
C ILE A 96 16.33 -26.13 18.72
N PHE A 97 16.13 -26.76 17.57
CA PHE A 97 15.56 -26.12 16.38
C PHE A 97 14.42 -26.97 15.81
N LEU A 98 13.22 -26.39 15.72
CA LEU A 98 12.05 -26.98 15.08
C LEU A 98 11.50 -26.02 14.03
N ASP A 99 11.54 -26.43 12.76
CA ASP A 99 10.92 -25.68 11.66
C ASP A 99 10.08 -26.59 10.78
N LEU A 100 8.76 -26.35 10.82
CA LEU A 100 7.72 -27.04 10.05
C LEU A 100 7.01 -26.09 9.07
N SER A 101 7.62 -24.94 8.77
CA SER A 101 7.01 -23.86 7.99
C SER A 101 6.72 -24.22 6.54
N TYR A 102 5.80 -23.50 5.89
CA TYR A 102 5.44 -23.68 4.48
C TYR A 102 5.08 -25.14 4.18
N ASN A 103 4.07 -25.62 4.90
CA ASN A 103 3.51 -26.96 4.77
C ASN A 103 1.97 -26.85 4.85
N ASN A 104 1.29 -27.98 5.01
CA ASN A 104 -0.15 -28.07 5.14
C ASN A 104 -0.57 -28.69 6.50
N PHE A 105 0.23 -28.49 7.55
CA PHE A 105 -0.10 -28.95 8.91
C PHE A 105 -1.38 -28.27 9.40
N SER A 106 -2.25 -29.03 10.06
CA SER A 106 -3.57 -28.60 10.50
C SER A 106 -3.83 -28.98 11.96
N GLY A 107 -4.98 -28.61 12.52
CA GLY A 107 -5.29 -28.89 13.93
C GLY A 107 -4.50 -27.99 14.86
N HIS A 108 -4.38 -28.38 16.13
CA HIS A 108 -3.84 -27.53 17.20
C HIS A 108 -2.34 -27.69 17.39
N ILE A 109 -1.68 -26.68 17.98
CA ILE A 109 -0.34 -26.86 18.55
C ILE A 109 -0.49 -27.77 19.79
N PRO A 110 0.09 -28.98 19.80
CA PRO A 110 0.00 -29.86 20.97
C PRO A 110 0.77 -29.25 22.16
N SER A 111 0.19 -29.30 23.36
CA SER A 111 0.81 -28.72 24.57
C SER A 111 2.10 -29.44 24.96
N GLU A 112 2.30 -30.68 24.51
CA GLU A 112 3.52 -31.45 24.71
C GLU A 112 4.75 -30.83 24.02
N ILE A 113 4.59 -29.96 23.01
CA ILE A 113 5.71 -29.16 22.48
C ILE A 113 6.37 -28.33 23.59
N CYS A 114 5.60 -27.91 24.60
CA CYS A 114 6.08 -27.13 25.73
C CYS A 114 6.97 -27.94 26.71
N LEU A 115 7.16 -29.24 26.46
CA LEU A 115 8.13 -30.09 27.18
C LEU A 115 9.57 -29.96 26.62
N LEU A 116 9.73 -29.36 25.45
CA LEU A 116 11.01 -29.21 24.74
C LEU A 116 11.87 -28.09 25.35
N ARG A 117 12.39 -28.29 26.56
CA ARG A 117 13.07 -27.24 27.35
C ARG A 117 14.39 -26.73 26.77
N SER A 118 14.97 -27.44 25.80
CA SER A 118 16.17 -27.02 25.06
C SER A 118 15.87 -26.19 23.80
N LEU A 119 14.59 -26.02 23.46
CA LEU A 119 14.18 -25.39 22.21
C LEU A 119 14.49 -23.90 22.20
N GLN A 120 15.27 -23.46 21.23
CA GLN A 120 15.66 -22.06 21.03
C GLN A 120 14.85 -21.41 19.90
N LEU A 121 14.42 -22.19 18.90
CA LEU A 121 13.60 -21.71 17.79
C LEU A 121 12.48 -22.68 17.48
N ILE A 122 11.27 -22.14 17.37
CA ILE A 122 10.11 -22.84 16.82
C ILE A 122 9.49 -22.02 15.70
N SER A 123 9.30 -22.65 14.55
CA SER A 123 8.74 -22.03 13.36
C SER A 123 7.65 -22.91 12.74
N LEU A 124 6.45 -22.35 12.63
CA LEU A 124 5.25 -22.99 12.09
C LEU A 124 4.61 -22.15 10.98
N ILE A 125 5.39 -21.26 10.35
CA ILE A 125 4.93 -20.23 9.42
C ILE A 125 4.11 -20.85 8.28
N ALA A 126 3.06 -20.16 7.82
CA ALA A 126 2.33 -20.52 6.59
C ALA A 126 1.88 -22.00 6.59
N ASN A 127 1.02 -22.35 7.54
CA ASN A 127 0.36 -23.65 7.64
C ASN A 127 -1.16 -23.44 7.83
N LYS A 128 -1.89 -24.50 8.18
CA LYS A 128 -3.33 -24.47 8.49
C LYS A 128 -3.61 -24.76 9.97
N ILE A 129 -2.67 -24.42 10.85
CA ILE A 129 -2.77 -24.70 12.29
C ILE A 129 -3.83 -23.78 12.90
N SER A 130 -4.69 -24.34 13.74
CA SER A 130 -5.87 -23.68 14.31
C SER A 130 -5.92 -23.76 15.84
N GLY A 131 -6.81 -22.97 16.44
CA GLY A 131 -7.06 -22.97 17.89
C GLY A 131 -5.95 -22.29 18.71
N PRO A 132 -5.96 -22.44 20.05
CA PRO A 132 -5.16 -21.57 20.91
C PRO A 132 -3.68 -21.91 20.94
N ILE A 133 -2.87 -20.87 21.19
CA ILE A 133 -1.50 -21.05 21.66
C ILE A 133 -1.57 -21.65 23.07
N PRO A 134 -0.94 -22.81 23.35
CA PRO A 134 -1.03 -23.48 24.64
C PRO A 134 -0.57 -22.58 25.80
N GLN A 135 -1.27 -22.64 26.92
CA GLN A 135 -0.91 -21.87 28.12
C GLN A 135 0.46 -22.29 28.66
N GLU A 136 0.89 -23.51 28.40
CA GLU A 136 2.19 -24.08 28.78
C GLU A 136 3.36 -23.48 27.98
N ILE A 137 3.12 -22.65 26.95
CA ILE A 137 4.20 -22.08 26.10
C ILE A 137 5.28 -21.39 26.93
N GLY A 138 4.90 -20.78 28.06
CA GLY A 138 5.82 -20.16 29.02
C GLY A 138 6.83 -21.11 29.69
N ASN A 139 6.74 -22.42 29.47
CA ASN A 139 7.70 -23.43 29.98
C ASN A 139 8.95 -23.57 29.09
N LEU A 140 8.95 -23.00 27.88
CA LEU A 140 10.08 -23.04 26.95
C LEU A 140 11.17 -22.03 27.34
N SER A 141 11.80 -22.21 28.50
CA SER A 141 12.69 -21.20 29.11
C SER A 141 13.90 -20.78 28.28
N THR A 142 14.33 -21.60 27.30
CA THR A 142 15.47 -21.31 26.41
C THR A 142 15.06 -20.70 25.07
N ILE A 143 13.76 -20.57 24.79
CA ILE A 143 13.27 -20.10 23.50
C ILE A 143 13.68 -18.64 23.26
N SER A 144 14.20 -18.40 22.07
CA SER A 144 14.58 -17.08 21.59
C SER A 144 13.68 -16.61 20.45
N ASN A 145 13.18 -17.52 19.61
CA ASN A 145 12.39 -17.17 18.44
C ASN A 145 11.12 -18.03 18.32
N ILE A 146 9.97 -17.36 18.23
CA ILE A 146 8.67 -17.96 17.95
C ILE A 146 8.12 -17.32 16.68
N TYR A 147 7.95 -18.13 15.63
CA TYR A 147 7.37 -17.71 14.35
C TYR A 147 6.12 -18.53 14.03
N PHE A 148 4.93 -18.00 14.32
CA PHE A 148 3.65 -18.69 14.10
C PHE A 148 2.76 -18.00 13.05
N TYR A 149 3.30 -17.04 12.30
CA TYR A 149 2.50 -16.22 11.41
C TYR A 149 1.95 -16.96 10.19
N GLY A 150 0.84 -16.46 9.64
CA GLY A 150 0.17 -17.06 8.48
C GLY A 150 -0.49 -18.40 8.81
N ASN A 151 -1.26 -18.45 9.89
CA ASN A 151 -2.01 -19.64 10.33
C ASN A 151 -3.47 -19.25 10.69
N TYR A 152 -4.21 -20.16 11.30
CA TYR A 152 -5.56 -19.95 11.82
C TYR A 152 -5.62 -20.01 13.35
N LEU A 153 -4.52 -19.67 14.04
CA LEU A 153 -4.48 -19.66 15.51
C LEU A 153 -5.51 -18.69 16.05
N SER A 154 -6.21 -19.07 17.12
CA SER A 154 -7.36 -18.32 17.66
C SER A 154 -7.33 -18.26 19.18
N GLY A 155 -8.19 -17.43 19.78
CA GLY A 155 -8.19 -17.24 21.24
C GLY A 155 -7.10 -16.26 21.70
N PRO A 156 -6.96 -16.07 23.02
CA PRO A 156 -6.06 -15.05 23.57
C PRO A 156 -4.59 -15.45 23.50
N ILE A 157 -3.72 -14.45 23.41
CA ILE A 157 -2.29 -14.63 23.67
C ILE A 157 -2.13 -15.00 25.16
N PRO A 158 -1.54 -16.16 25.49
CA PRO A 158 -1.46 -16.62 26.87
C PRO A 158 -0.52 -15.74 27.70
N ALA A 159 -0.97 -15.33 28.89
CA ALA A 159 -0.17 -14.49 29.78
C ALA A 159 1.15 -15.14 30.25
N SER A 160 1.26 -16.47 30.14
CA SER A 160 2.48 -17.22 30.42
C SER A 160 3.64 -16.88 29.49
N ILE A 161 3.38 -16.26 28.33
CA ILE A 161 4.41 -15.83 27.37
C ILE A 161 5.43 -14.91 28.02
N GLY A 162 5.03 -14.10 29.02
CA GLY A 162 5.96 -13.22 29.76
C GLY A 162 7.02 -13.93 30.59
N ARG A 163 6.95 -15.28 30.75
CA ARG A 163 7.99 -16.09 31.38
C ARG A 163 9.19 -16.36 30.46
N LEU A 164 9.07 -16.06 29.16
CA LEU A 164 10.08 -16.35 28.14
C LEU A 164 11.14 -15.24 28.10
N HIS A 165 11.92 -15.09 29.16
CA HIS A 165 12.85 -13.96 29.32
C HIS A 165 13.98 -13.89 28.27
N ASN A 166 14.25 -14.99 27.56
CA ASN A 166 15.22 -15.06 26.46
C ASN A 166 14.61 -14.76 25.08
N LEU A 167 13.29 -14.53 25.01
CA LEU A 167 12.59 -14.31 23.76
C LEU A 167 13.07 -13.02 23.10
N ASN A 168 13.59 -13.16 21.89
CA ASN A 168 14.07 -12.08 21.05
C ASN A 168 13.07 -11.71 19.95
N ARG A 169 12.39 -12.70 19.36
CA ARG A 169 11.36 -12.46 18.34
C ARG A 169 10.08 -13.22 18.65
N LEU A 170 8.98 -12.50 18.66
CA LEU A 170 7.64 -13.03 18.77
C LEU A 170 6.81 -12.54 17.58
N GLU A 171 6.62 -13.41 16.60
CA GLU A 171 5.88 -13.11 15.37
C GLU A 171 4.64 -14.01 15.28
N LEU A 172 3.47 -13.43 15.59
CA LEU A 172 2.16 -14.09 15.63
C LEU A 172 1.19 -13.51 14.59
N ASN A 173 1.68 -12.72 13.65
CA ASN A 173 0.87 -11.97 12.70
C ASN A 173 0.08 -12.85 11.73
N SER A 174 -0.93 -12.28 11.09
CA SER A 174 -1.78 -12.97 10.10
C SER A 174 -2.38 -14.28 10.66
N ASN A 175 -3.11 -14.14 11.77
CA ASN A 175 -3.81 -15.21 12.48
C ASN A 175 -5.23 -14.75 12.85
N ARG A 176 -5.93 -15.46 13.75
CA ARG A 176 -7.26 -15.13 14.27
C ARG A 176 -7.23 -14.93 15.80
N LEU A 177 -6.09 -14.51 16.35
CA LEU A 177 -5.93 -14.27 17.78
C LEU A 177 -6.86 -13.14 18.23
N ASN A 178 -7.42 -13.26 19.42
CA ASN A 178 -8.40 -12.31 19.94
C ASN A 178 -8.14 -11.98 21.42
N GLY A 179 -9.04 -11.22 22.05
CA GLY A 179 -8.82 -10.76 23.42
C GLY A 179 -7.75 -9.66 23.49
N PHE A 180 -7.15 -9.47 24.66
CA PHE A 180 -6.20 -8.37 24.89
C PHE A 180 -4.75 -8.81 24.72
N ILE A 181 -3.87 -7.86 24.40
CA ILE A 181 -2.42 -8.05 24.57
C ILE A 181 -2.14 -8.16 26.07
N PRO A 182 -1.63 -9.31 26.58
CA PRO A 182 -1.44 -9.49 28.01
C PRO A 182 -0.33 -8.57 28.51
N LYS A 183 -0.54 -7.92 29.67
CA LYS A 183 0.45 -7.02 30.28
C LYS A 183 1.81 -7.68 30.52
N GLN A 184 1.83 -8.99 30.66
CA GLN A 184 3.03 -9.81 30.83
C GLN A 184 3.96 -9.75 29.60
N VAL A 185 3.52 -9.34 28.42
CA VAL A 185 4.43 -9.05 27.29
C VAL A 185 5.52 -8.06 27.71
N GLY A 186 5.18 -7.07 28.54
CA GLY A 186 6.14 -6.08 29.05
C GLY A 186 7.27 -6.63 29.94
N THR A 187 7.27 -7.92 30.30
CA THR A 187 8.38 -8.56 31.04
C THR A 187 9.45 -9.15 30.10
N LEU A 188 9.22 -9.14 28.79
CA LEU A 188 10.12 -9.68 27.76
C LEU A 188 11.24 -8.69 27.42
N ARG A 189 12.14 -8.43 28.36
CA ARG A 189 13.18 -7.40 28.21
C ARG A 189 14.20 -7.66 27.09
N SER A 190 14.33 -8.91 26.63
CA SER A 190 15.21 -9.31 25.52
C SER A 190 14.55 -9.19 24.14
N LEU A 191 13.27 -8.85 24.10
CA LEU A 191 12.48 -8.80 22.88
C LEU A 191 12.99 -7.68 21.99
N TYR A 192 13.32 -8.03 20.75
CA TYR A 192 13.77 -7.15 19.69
C TYR A 192 12.62 -6.83 18.72
N MET A 193 11.78 -7.83 18.42
CA MET A 193 10.63 -7.69 17.53
C MET A 193 9.37 -8.32 18.14
N LEU A 194 8.30 -7.53 18.16
CA LEU A 194 6.95 -7.96 18.47
C LEU A 194 6.05 -7.68 17.28
N ASP A 195 5.61 -8.75 16.59
CA ASP A 195 4.63 -8.64 15.51
C ASP A 195 3.35 -9.39 15.87
N LEU A 196 2.29 -8.64 16.11
CA LEU A 196 0.94 -9.12 16.42
C LEU A 196 -0.08 -8.67 15.35
N SER A 197 0.39 -8.16 14.21
CA SER A 197 -0.45 -7.56 13.18
C SER A 197 -1.39 -8.55 12.48
N GLY A 198 -2.47 -8.07 11.86
CA GLY A 198 -3.41 -8.94 11.13
C GLY A 198 -4.05 -10.01 12.01
N ASN A 199 -4.68 -9.57 13.10
CA ASN A 199 -5.39 -10.41 14.06
C ASN A 199 -6.71 -9.73 14.47
N SER A 200 -7.41 -10.27 15.46
CA SER A 200 -8.64 -9.70 16.04
C SER A 200 -8.41 -9.26 17.49
N LEU A 201 -7.22 -8.75 17.82
CA LEU A 201 -6.89 -8.28 19.15
C LEU A 201 -7.68 -7.01 19.48
N THR A 202 -8.09 -6.88 20.74
CA THR A 202 -8.96 -5.81 21.26
C THR A 202 -8.35 -5.17 22.50
N GLY A 203 -9.02 -4.15 23.04
CA GLY A 203 -8.59 -3.49 24.28
C GLY A 203 -7.38 -2.57 24.07
N PRO A 204 -6.83 -1.99 25.15
CA PRO A 204 -5.72 -1.04 25.06
C PRO A 204 -4.36 -1.69 24.84
N ILE A 205 -3.44 -0.93 24.26
CA ILE A 205 -2.00 -1.23 24.32
C ILE A 205 -1.58 -1.18 25.80
N PRO A 206 -1.10 -2.28 26.39
CA PRO A 206 -0.78 -2.31 27.83
C PRO A 206 0.40 -1.38 28.14
N VAL A 207 0.27 -0.58 29.21
CA VAL A 207 1.32 0.36 29.67
C VAL A 207 2.68 -0.30 29.89
N SER A 208 2.68 -1.60 30.23
CA SER A 208 3.88 -2.39 30.44
C SER A 208 4.72 -2.59 29.17
N ILE A 209 4.20 -2.33 27.97
CA ILE A 209 5.00 -2.31 26.73
C ILE A 209 6.17 -1.33 26.84
N GLY A 210 6.04 -0.23 27.59
CA GLY A 210 7.13 0.70 27.83
C GLY A 210 8.34 0.12 28.58
N ASN A 211 8.24 -1.10 29.13
CA ASN A 211 9.33 -1.80 29.82
C ASN A 211 10.21 -2.64 28.90
N LEU A 212 9.92 -2.73 27.60
CA LEU A 212 10.66 -3.53 26.62
C LEU A 212 12.01 -2.89 26.25
N SER A 213 13.00 -3.00 27.14
CA SER A 213 14.25 -2.22 27.06
C SER A 213 15.07 -2.42 25.78
N ASN A 214 15.00 -3.58 25.15
CA ASN A 214 15.75 -3.92 23.92
C ASN A 214 14.89 -3.93 22.65
N SER A 215 13.61 -3.52 22.73
CA SER A 215 12.70 -3.59 21.59
C SER A 215 13.07 -2.59 20.51
N VAL A 216 13.06 -3.06 19.28
CA VAL A 216 13.44 -2.31 18.08
C VAL A 216 12.24 -2.14 17.15
N GLN A 217 11.33 -3.11 17.07
CA GLN A 217 10.20 -3.06 16.14
C GLN A 217 8.89 -3.52 16.80
N LEU A 218 7.84 -2.69 16.67
CA LEU A 218 6.50 -2.97 17.17
C LEU A 218 5.48 -2.87 16.03
N PHE A 219 4.90 -4.01 15.67
CA PHE A 219 3.85 -4.12 14.66
C PHE A 219 2.55 -4.59 15.31
N LEU A 220 1.57 -3.70 15.40
CA LEU A 220 0.25 -3.96 15.98
C LEU A 220 -0.90 -3.61 15.01
N TYR A 221 -0.58 -3.32 13.75
CA TYR A 221 -1.54 -2.88 12.74
C TYR A 221 -2.57 -3.96 12.38
N ASP A 222 -3.65 -3.57 11.72
CA ASP A 222 -4.72 -4.48 11.26
C ASP A 222 -5.27 -5.35 12.41
N ASN A 223 -5.88 -4.67 13.39
CA ASN A 223 -6.49 -5.25 14.60
C ASN A 223 -7.69 -4.37 15.06
N HIS A 224 -8.24 -4.65 16.24
CA HIS A 224 -9.32 -3.88 16.88
C HIS A 224 -8.86 -3.23 18.19
N LEU A 225 -7.57 -2.87 18.31
CA LEU A 225 -7.02 -2.23 19.50
C LEU A 225 -7.67 -0.86 19.71
N SER A 226 -7.87 -0.47 20.97
CA SER A 226 -8.63 0.70 21.38
C SER A 226 -7.90 1.52 22.45
N GLY A 227 -8.48 2.63 22.89
CA GLY A 227 -7.82 3.52 23.87
C GLY A 227 -6.62 4.27 23.28
N SER A 228 -5.80 4.87 24.14
CA SER A 228 -4.67 5.71 23.72
C SER A 228 -3.34 4.96 23.65
N ILE A 229 -2.38 5.54 22.92
CA ILE A 229 -0.97 5.12 23.03
C ILE A 229 -0.48 5.50 24.45
N PRO A 230 0.06 4.57 25.25
CA PRO A 230 0.53 4.85 26.60
C PRO A 230 1.78 5.77 26.58
N ASN A 231 1.87 6.69 27.55
CA ASN A 231 3.01 7.61 27.67
C ASN A 231 4.34 6.85 27.85
N GLU A 232 4.30 5.67 28.46
CA GLU A 232 5.44 4.79 28.73
C GLU A 232 6.13 4.32 27.43
N ILE A 233 5.48 4.43 26.27
CA ILE A 233 6.11 4.11 24.97
C ILE A 233 7.40 4.92 24.75
N GLY A 234 7.47 6.15 25.27
CA GLY A 234 8.66 7.00 25.20
C GLY A 234 9.86 6.49 25.99
N GLY A 235 9.70 5.42 26.80
CA GLY A 235 10.81 4.72 27.45
C GLY A 235 11.60 3.80 26.51
N LEU A 236 11.04 3.47 25.34
CA LEU A 236 11.59 2.50 24.39
C LEU A 236 12.59 3.14 23.42
N LYS A 237 13.65 3.75 23.95
CA LYS A 237 14.62 4.55 23.19
C LYS A 237 15.33 3.81 22.05
N SER A 238 15.31 2.49 22.06
CA SER A 238 15.87 1.62 21.03
C SER A 238 14.93 1.39 19.84
N LEU A 239 13.69 1.89 19.87
CA LEU A 239 12.72 1.68 18.78
C LEU A 239 13.14 2.36 17.49
N PHE A 240 13.03 1.60 16.40
CA PHE A 240 13.20 2.05 15.02
C PHE A 240 11.85 2.13 14.31
N THR A 241 10.90 1.24 14.62
CA THR A 241 9.64 1.14 13.88
C THR A 241 8.44 0.98 14.81
N ILE A 242 7.45 1.85 14.60
CA ILE A 242 6.10 1.74 15.18
C ILE A 242 5.09 1.70 14.02
N GLN A 243 4.32 0.62 13.94
CA GLN A 243 3.21 0.48 12.98
C GLN A 243 1.94 0.04 13.70
N PHE A 244 1.04 0.99 13.95
CA PHE A 244 -0.24 0.79 14.64
C PHE A 244 -1.45 1.17 13.76
N TRP A 245 -1.28 1.19 12.44
CA TRP A 245 -2.35 1.58 11.51
C TRP A 245 -3.52 0.57 11.49
N GLU A 246 -4.68 1.01 10.99
CA GLU A 246 -5.89 0.16 10.85
C GLU A 246 -6.30 -0.51 12.17
N ASN A 247 -6.68 0.32 13.12
CA ASN A 247 -7.14 -0.04 14.46
C ASN A 247 -8.23 0.93 14.94
N ASN A 248 -8.69 0.76 16.18
CA ASN A 248 -9.65 1.64 16.86
C ASN A 248 -8.95 2.53 17.92
N LEU A 249 -7.65 2.80 17.80
CA LEU A 249 -6.90 3.62 18.75
C LEU A 249 -7.39 5.07 18.71
N SER A 250 -7.35 5.74 19.86
CA SER A 250 -7.98 7.05 20.08
C SER A 250 -7.16 7.91 21.04
N GLY A 251 -7.68 9.08 21.44
CA GLY A 251 -6.94 10.04 22.25
C GLY A 251 -5.90 10.80 21.44
N VAL A 252 -4.85 11.30 22.11
CA VAL A 252 -3.78 12.10 21.51
C VAL A 252 -2.51 11.28 21.33
N ILE A 253 -1.61 11.72 20.45
CA ILE A 253 -0.23 11.21 20.44
C ILE A 253 0.48 11.73 21.70
N PRO A 254 1.08 10.86 22.54
CA PRO A 254 1.75 11.29 23.75
C PRO A 254 3.01 12.10 23.42
N THR A 255 3.29 13.17 24.18
CA THR A 255 4.49 14.01 23.97
C THR A 255 5.79 13.24 24.17
N SER A 256 5.76 12.18 24.98
CA SER A 256 6.88 11.27 25.19
C SER A 256 7.36 10.56 23.91
N ILE A 257 6.57 10.58 22.83
CA ILE A 257 7.00 10.09 21.51
C ILE A 257 8.31 10.75 21.06
N GLY A 258 8.53 12.03 21.41
CA GLY A 258 9.74 12.77 21.04
C GLY A 258 11.04 12.21 21.65
N ASN A 259 10.95 11.30 22.63
CA ASN A 259 12.11 10.62 23.21
C ASN A 259 12.67 9.50 22.31
N LEU A 260 11.93 9.09 21.27
CA LEU A 260 12.28 7.96 20.41
C LEU A 260 13.19 8.40 19.26
N THR A 261 14.34 8.99 19.55
CA THR A 261 15.20 9.64 18.54
C THR A 261 15.77 8.72 17.45
N ASN A 262 15.72 7.40 17.67
CA ASN A 262 16.11 6.38 16.69
C ASN A 262 14.98 5.95 15.75
N LEU A 263 13.75 6.45 15.97
CA LEU A 263 12.57 6.05 15.20
C LEU A 263 12.70 6.52 13.74
N THR A 264 12.59 5.58 12.81
CA THR A 264 12.65 5.81 11.36
C THR A 264 11.26 5.76 10.72
N THR A 265 10.33 5.03 11.32
CA THR A 265 8.97 4.85 10.80
C THR A 265 7.94 4.98 11.92
N LEU A 266 6.99 5.91 11.76
CA LEU A 266 5.83 6.08 12.61
C LEU A 266 4.56 6.11 11.76
N THR A 267 3.80 5.01 11.77
CA THR A 267 2.54 4.89 11.03
C THR A 267 1.38 4.61 11.99
N LEU A 268 0.45 5.56 12.04
CA LEU A 268 -0.73 5.58 12.92
C LEU A 268 -2.02 5.75 12.10
N SER A 269 -1.95 5.56 10.78
CA SER A 269 -3.05 5.84 9.87
C SER A 269 -4.30 4.97 10.12
N GLN A 270 -5.47 5.41 9.67
CA GLN A 270 -6.72 4.66 9.80
C GLN A 270 -7.04 4.28 11.27
N ASN A 271 -7.12 5.30 12.12
CA ASN A 271 -7.47 5.18 13.54
C ASN A 271 -8.46 6.29 13.93
N MET A 272 -8.69 6.48 15.23
CA MET A 272 -9.53 7.53 15.80
C MET A 272 -8.72 8.54 16.63
N PHE A 273 -7.42 8.73 16.36
CA PHE A 273 -6.61 9.72 17.06
C PHE A 273 -7.14 11.13 16.81
N SER A 274 -7.05 11.99 17.83
CA SER A 274 -7.64 13.33 17.84
C SER A 274 -6.72 14.33 18.54
N GLY A 275 -7.14 15.59 18.61
CA GLY A 275 -6.34 16.67 19.18
C GLY A 275 -5.25 17.16 18.22
N LEU A 276 -4.21 17.77 18.78
CA LEU A 276 -3.09 18.33 18.01
C LEU A 276 -2.01 17.26 17.75
N ILE A 277 -1.30 17.39 16.64
CA ILE A 277 -0.02 16.69 16.47
C ILE A 277 0.99 17.36 17.44
N PRO A 278 1.64 16.62 18.35
CA PRO A 278 2.55 17.22 19.32
C PRO A 278 3.83 17.71 18.64
N LYS A 279 4.33 18.88 19.06
CA LYS A 279 5.55 19.49 18.50
C LYS A 279 6.79 18.60 18.71
N GLU A 280 6.75 17.73 19.73
CA GLU A 280 7.79 16.77 20.07
C GLU A 280 8.05 15.75 18.96
N VAL A 281 7.10 15.53 18.03
CA VAL A 281 7.35 14.75 16.80
C VAL A 281 8.54 15.31 16.02
N GLY A 282 8.74 16.63 16.02
CA GLY A 282 9.89 17.29 15.38
C GLY A 282 11.27 17.00 16.01
N MET A 283 11.31 16.27 17.12
CA MET A 283 12.55 15.78 17.77
C MET A 283 13.07 14.49 17.12
N LEU A 284 12.25 13.79 16.33
CA LEU A 284 12.55 12.48 15.74
C LEU A 284 13.45 12.59 14.50
N LYS A 285 14.70 13.05 14.65
CA LYS A 285 15.58 13.39 13.51
C LYS A 285 15.87 12.24 12.53
N SER A 286 15.75 11.00 12.99
CA SER A 286 15.92 9.80 12.16
C SER A 286 14.65 9.42 11.37
N LEU A 287 13.53 10.10 11.62
CA LEU A 287 12.23 9.74 11.04
C LEU A 287 12.24 9.98 9.54
N SER A 288 12.04 8.89 8.80
CA SER A 288 11.97 8.85 7.34
C SER A 288 10.53 8.80 6.83
N GLU A 289 9.63 8.22 7.62
CA GLU A 289 8.22 8.04 7.28
C GLU A 289 7.33 8.42 8.46
N LEU A 290 6.44 9.38 8.22
CA LEU A 290 5.37 9.78 9.13
C LEU A 290 4.01 9.67 8.42
N ASP A 291 3.21 8.68 8.79
CA ASP A 291 1.84 8.53 8.32
C ASP A 291 0.83 8.63 9.47
N LEU A 292 0.09 9.74 9.48
CA LEU A 292 -1.00 10.03 10.42
C LEU A 292 -2.36 10.13 9.69
N SER A 293 -2.45 9.63 8.47
CA SER A 293 -3.63 9.80 7.62
C SER A 293 -4.89 9.12 8.16
N ASN A 294 -6.06 9.60 7.75
CA ASN A 294 -7.37 9.05 8.09
C ASN A 294 -7.54 8.90 9.61
N ASN A 295 -7.43 10.04 10.30
CA ASN A 295 -7.64 10.19 11.74
C ASN A 295 -8.53 11.42 11.97
N LYS A 296 -8.62 11.90 13.21
CA LYS A 296 -9.36 13.10 13.63
C LYS A 296 -8.43 14.18 14.16
N PHE A 297 -7.17 14.23 13.69
CA PHE A 297 -6.24 15.29 14.09
C PHE A 297 -6.75 16.65 13.65
N SER A 298 -6.49 17.66 14.47
CA SER A 298 -7.01 19.02 14.32
C SER A 298 -5.93 20.05 14.61
N GLY A 299 -6.24 21.33 14.35
CA GLY A 299 -5.30 22.42 14.54
C GLY A 299 -4.16 22.41 13.53
N GLN A 300 -3.09 23.15 13.83
CA GLN A 300 -1.99 23.37 12.88
C GLN A 300 -1.01 22.20 12.83
N ILE A 301 -0.41 22.00 11.65
CA ILE A 301 0.79 21.18 11.49
C ILE A 301 1.93 21.88 12.25
N PRO A 302 2.54 21.24 13.28
CA PRO A 302 3.62 21.87 14.03
C PRO A 302 4.80 22.24 13.13
N THR A 303 5.31 23.47 13.26
CA THR A 303 6.48 23.93 12.49
C THR A 303 7.72 23.08 12.73
N SER A 304 7.80 22.40 13.88
CA SER A 304 8.89 21.49 14.22
C SER A 304 9.00 20.27 13.29
N ILE A 305 7.94 19.90 12.56
CA ILE A 305 7.99 18.87 11.50
C ILE A 305 8.96 19.27 10.39
N GLY A 306 9.09 20.57 10.10
CA GLY A 306 10.07 21.09 9.15
C GLY A 306 11.53 20.78 9.54
N ASN A 307 11.79 20.46 10.82
CA ASN A 307 13.13 20.13 11.32
C ASN A 307 13.49 18.64 11.15
N LEU A 308 12.62 17.81 10.56
CA LEU A 308 12.86 16.38 10.34
C LEU A 308 13.71 16.16 9.08
N SER A 309 15.02 16.32 9.21
CA SER A 309 15.95 16.30 8.07
C SER A 309 15.96 15.01 7.25
N SER A 310 15.60 13.87 7.86
CA SER A 310 15.57 12.55 7.20
C SER A 310 14.21 12.22 6.56
N LEU A 311 13.20 13.08 6.73
CA LEU A 311 11.83 12.79 6.35
C LEU A 311 11.67 12.75 4.83
N SER A 312 11.24 11.60 4.33
CA SER A 312 11.00 11.31 2.91
C SER A 312 9.51 11.19 2.60
N ILE A 313 8.73 10.63 3.52
CA ILE A 313 7.29 10.41 3.35
C ILE A 313 6.54 11.12 4.47
N LEU A 314 5.65 12.04 4.08
CA LEU A 314 4.73 12.71 5.00
C LEU A 314 3.29 12.55 4.51
N SER A 315 2.49 11.80 5.27
CA SER A 315 1.08 11.58 5.00
C SER A 315 0.23 12.04 6.17
N LEU A 316 -0.54 13.10 5.96
CA LEU A 316 -1.50 13.69 6.90
C LEU A 316 -2.93 13.74 6.32
N ARG A 317 -3.15 13.04 5.20
CA ARG A 317 -4.42 13.03 4.45
C ARG A 317 -5.61 12.66 5.35
N GLY A 318 -6.78 13.24 5.12
CA GLY A 318 -8.02 12.79 5.77
C GLY A 318 -8.03 13.05 7.27
N ASN A 319 -7.82 14.31 7.64
CA ASN A 319 -7.89 14.80 9.02
C ASN A 319 -8.69 16.13 9.03
N SER A 320 -8.70 16.83 10.15
CA SER A 320 -9.27 18.17 10.31
C SER A 320 -8.18 19.22 10.57
N LEU A 321 -6.99 19.04 10.00
CA LEU A 321 -5.87 19.96 10.16
C LEU A 321 -6.17 21.30 9.49
N SER A 322 -5.70 22.39 10.07
CA SER A 322 -5.97 23.76 9.64
C SER A 322 -4.73 24.65 9.68
N GLY A 323 -4.86 25.88 9.17
CA GLY A 323 -3.75 26.83 9.12
C GLY A 323 -2.73 26.52 8.01
N PRO A 324 -1.63 27.29 7.96
CA PRO A 324 -0.65 27.19 6.88
C PRO A 324 0.20 25.92 6.94
N ILE A 325 0.64 25.46 5.78
CA ILE A 325 1.67 24.43 5.67
C ILE A 325 3.01 25.08 6.06
N ALA A 326 3.61 24.62 7.15
CA ALA A 326 4.91 25.12 7.58
C ALA A 326 6.00 24.80 6.53
N PRO A 327 7.08 25.61 6.45
CA PRO A 327 8.23 25.27 5.60
C PRO A 327 8.80 23.90 5.96
N ILE A 328 8.99 23.06 4.93
CA ILE A 328 9.59 21.74 5.06
C ILE A 328 10.96 21.80 4.42
N TYR A 329 12.00 21.53 5.22
CA TYR A 329 13.41 21.60 4.78
C TYR A 329 14.00 20.22 4.42
N SER A 330 13.19 19.16 4.46
CA SER A 330 13.61 17.80 4.15
C SER A 330 13.43 17.47 2.67
N ASN A 331 14.14 16.43 2.21
CA ASN A 331 14.04 15.91 0.86
C ASN A 331 12.84 14.96 0.72
N LEU A 332 11.62 15.51 0.76
CA LEU A 332 10.39 14.74 0.62
C LEU A 332 10.30 14.10 -0.78
N THR A 333 10.03 12.80 -0.80
CA THR A 333 9.65 12.04 -2.00
C THR A 333 8.14 11.96 -2.16
N ASP A 334 7.38 12.00 -1.06
CA ASP A 334 5.93 11.88 -1.05
C ASP A 334 5.29 12.80 0.00
N LEU A 335 4.40 13.69 -0.45
CA LEU A 335 3.64 14.61 0.40
C LEU A 335 2.13 14.47 0.14
N GLN A 336 1.43 13.93 1.13
CA GLN A 336 -0.02 13.66 1.08
C GLN A 336 -0.75 14.46 2.18
N LEU A 337 -1.35 15.61 1.83
CA LEU A 337 -2.07 16.51 2.75
C LEU A 337 -3.56 16.66 2.40
N SER A 338 -4.06 15.85 1.47
CA SER A 338 -5.42 15.95 0.93
C SER A 338 -6.51 15.79 2.00
N TYR A 339 -7.70 16.35 1.76
CA TYR A 339 -8.88 16.24 2.63
C TYR A 339 -8.60 16.75 4.05
N ASN A 340 -8.29 18.04 4.14
CA ASN A 340 -8.07 18.79 5.38
C ASN A 340 -8.66 20.21 5.21
N HIS A 341 -8.39 21.11 6.16
CA HIS A 341 -8.77 22.54 6.13
C HIS A 341 -7.54 23.45 6.08
N LEU A 342 -6.45 22.99 5.44
CA LEU A 342 -5.19 23.75 5.35
C LEU A 342 -5.40 25.03 4.53
N THR A 343 -4.73 26.11 4.93
CA THR A 343 -4.85 27.44 4.34
C THR A 343 -3.50 27.98 3.88
N GLY A 344 -3.50 29.15 3.22
CA GLY A 344 -2.28 29.82 2.79
C GLY A 344 -1.57 29.12 1.62
N PRO A 345 -0.35 29.56 1.28
CA PRO A 345 0.38 29.05 0.14
C PRO A 345 1.03 27.70 0.39
N LEU A 346 1.25 26.98 -0.71
CA LEU A 346 2.19 25.87 -0.74
C LEU A 346 3.61 26.40 -0.44
N PRO A 347 4.44 25.68 0.33
CA PRO A 347 5.80 26.13 0.66
C PRO A 347 6.68 26.28 -0.59
N GLU A 348 7.49 27.35 -0.65
CA GLU A 348 8.28 27.65 -1.85
C GLU A 348 9.32 26.56 -2.17
N ASN A 349 9.87 25.90 -1.14
CA ASN A 349 10.96 24.93 -1.25
C ASN A 349 10.52 23.46 -1.35
N LEU A 350 9.25 23.19 -1.68
CA LEU A 350 8.68 21.83 -1.69
C LEU A 350 9.49 20.79 -2.49
N CYS A 351 10.12 21.20 -3.59
CA CYS A 351 10.98 20.31 -4.39
C CYS A 351 12.40 20.86 -4.56
N LEU A 352 12.93 21.58 -3.57
CA LEU A 352 14.30 22.12 -3.65
C LEU A 352 15.35 21.00 -3.85
N GLY A 353 15.14 19.84 -3.24
CA GLY A 353 16.00 18.66 -3.39
C GLY A 353 15.83 17.89 -4.70
N GLY A 354 14.83 18.22 -5.53
CA GLY A 354 14.60 17.56 -6.82
C GLY A 354 14.18 16.09 -6.75
N VAL A 355 13.70 15.62 -5.59
CA VAL A 355 13.31 14.21 -5.36
C VAL A 355 11.82 13.98 -5.13
N LEU A 356 11.00 15.04 -5.11
CA LEU A 356 9.56 14.91 -4.88
C LEU A 356 8.90 14.19 -6.05
N THR A 357 8.28 13.05 -5.77
CA THR A 357 7.62 12.21 -6.78
C THR A 357 6.11 12.34 -6.75
N ARG A 358 5.53 12.51 -5.56
CA ARG A 358 4.08 12.57 -5.35
C ARG A 358 3.72 13.77 -4.47
N LEU A 359 2.83 14.60 -4.98
CA LEU A 359 2.26 15.75 -4.26
C LEU A 359 0.74 15.69 -4.35
N ALA A 360 0.06 15.61 -3.22
CA ALA A 360 -1.40 15.64 -3.17
C ALA A 360 -1.95 16.50 -2.03
N VAL A 361 -2.63 17.58 -2.40
CA VAL A 361 -3.26 18.54 -1.48
C VAL A 361 -4.75 18.73 -1.76
N ILE A 362 -5.37 17.71 -2.37
CA ILE A 362 -6.77 17.71 -2.85
C ILE A 362 -7.73 18.17 -1.75
N LYS A 363 -8.75 18.97 -2.09
CA LYS A 363 -9.82 19.38 -1.14
C LYS A 363 -9.27 19.95 0.16
N ASN A 364 -8.64 21.13 0.05
CA ASN A 364 -8.22 21.99 1.15
C ASN A 364 -8.69 23.44 0.87
N ASN A 365 -8.24 24.40 1.66
CA ASN A 365 -8.51 25.84 1.50
C ASN A 365 -7.20 26.59 1.15
N LEU A 366 -6.29 25.95 0.41
CA LEU A 366 -4.99 26.52 0.04
C LEU A 366 -5.16 27.64 -0.97
N SER A 367 -4.29 28.64 -0.92
CA SER A 367 -4.34 29.83 -1.78
C SER A 367 -2.95 30.24 -2.28
N GLY A 368 -2.87 31.25 -3.13
CA GLY A 368 -1.58 31.71 -3.67
C GLY A 368 -1.05 30.83 -4.82
N PRO A 369 0.14 31.18 -5.36
CA PRO A 369 0.69 30.55 -6.56
C PRO A 369 1.27 29.17 -6.32
N ILE A 370 1.47 28.45 -7.43
CA ILE A 370 2.29 27.24 -7.45
C ILE A 370 3.75 27.63 -7.19
N PRO A 371 4.44 27.00 -6.22
CA PRO A 371 5.84 27.25 -5.91
C PRO A 371 6.76 27.11 -7.12
N SER A 372 7.72 28.02 -7.28
CA SER A 372 8.65 27.98 -8.42
C SER A 372 9.56 26.74 -8.41
N SER A 373 9.82 26.16 -7.23
CA SER A 373 10.58 24.89 -7.11
C SER A 373 9.89 23.71 -7.81
N LEU A 374 8.56 23.75 -8.02
CA LEU A 374 7.86 22.70 -8.76
C LEU A 374 8.12 22.78 -10.27
N ARG A 375 8.47 23.96 -10.82
CA ARG A 375 8.74 24.13 -12.25
C ARG A 375 9.91 23.27 -12.72
N SER A 376 10.93 23.11 -11.88
CA SER A 376 12.14 22.32 -12.19
C SER A 376 12.14 20.90 -11.61
N CYS A 377 11.05 20.48 -10.96
CA CYS A 377 10.95 19.21 -10.24
C CYS A 377 10.74 18.00 -11.17
N LYS A 378 11.79 17.59 -11.89
CA LYS A 378 11.73 16.51 -12.91
C LYS A 378 11.38 15.12 -12.37
N SER A 379 11.48 14.92 -11.06
CA SER A 379 11.13 13.68 -10.35
C SER A 379 9.63 13.42 -10.24
N LEU A 380 8.79 14.41 -10.50
CA LEU A 380 7.34 14.29 -10.32
C LEU A 380 6.74 13.18 -11.19
N ILE A 381 5.97 12.32 -10.54
CA ILE A 381 5.17 11.24 -11.15
C ILE A 381 3.68 11.59 -11.07
N ARG A 382 3.24 12.18 -9.96
CA ARG A 382 1.83 12.51 -9.73
C ARG A 382 1.66 13.82 -8.96
N VAL A 383 0.89 14.74 -9.54
CA VAL A 383 0.54 16.04 -8.93
C VAL A 383 -0.98 16.18 -8.84
N ARG A 384 -1.47 16.46 -7.64
CA ARG A 384 -2.90 16.61 -7.34
C ARG A 384 -3.11 17.86 -6.49
N LEU A 385 -3.48 18.97 -7.12
CA LEU A 385 -3.76 20.26 -6.48
C LEU A 385 -5.27 20.59 -6.44
N ASP A 386 -6.11 19.66 -6.89
CA ASP A 386 -7.52 19.93 -7.17
C ASP A 386 -8.38 20.28 -5.95
N GLY A 387 -9.37 21.15 -6.16
CA GLY A 387 -10.33 21.55 -5.13
C GLY A 387 -9.73 22.42 -4.04
N ASN A 388 -9.08 23.52 -4.44
CA ASN A 388 -8.49 24.52 -3.56
C ASN A 388 -8.86 25.93 -4.06
N HIS A 389 -8.20 26.96 -3.52
CA HIS A 389 -8.30 28.35 -3.99
C HIS A 389 -6.95 28.85 -4.52
N LEU A 390 -6.12 27.95 -5.06
CA LEU A 390 -4.81 28.30 -5.60
C LEU A 390 -5.00 29.25 -6.79
N THR A 391 -4.08 30.22 -6.89
CA THR A 391 -4.09 31.27 -7.92
C THR A 391 -2.77 31.24 -8.68
N GLY A 392 -2.53 32.23 -9.54
CA GLY A 392 -1.26 32.40 -10.22
C GLY A 392 -1.34 32.03 -11.70
N ASN A 393 -0.38 32.57 -12.45
CA ASN A 393 -0.29 32.37 -13.88
C ASN A 393 0.36 31.01 -14.18
N ILE A 394 -0.37 30.10 -14.83
CA ILE A 394 0.14 28.76 -15.15
C ILE A 394 0.99 28.69 -16.42
N SER A 395 1.06 29.75 -17.23
CA SER A 395 1.84 29.79 -18.48
C SER A 395 3.29 29.36 -18.26
N GLU A 396 3.87 29.74 -17.12
CA GLU A 396 5.27 29.46 -16.77
C GLU A 396 5.42 28.67 -15.46
N ALA A 397 4.32 28.25 -14.82
CA ALA A 397 4.37 27.53 -13.54
C ALA A 397 4.92 26.11 -13.67
N PHE A 398 4.82 25.51 -14.87
CA PHE A 398 5.15 24.12 -15.13
C PHE A 398 6.30 23.99 -16.14
N GLY A 399 7.20 23.05 -15.86
CA GLY A 399 8.29 22.68 -16.76
C GLY A 399 7.98 21.43 -17.58
N ILE A 400 9.04 20.73 -18.00
CA ILE A 400 8.96 19.44 -18.69
C ILE A 400 9.28 18.35 -17.69
N TYR A 401 8.36 17.39 -17.55
CA TYR A 401 8.44 16.34 -16.54
C TYR A 401 8.52 14.95 -17.19
N PRO A 402 9.71 14.33 -17.24
CA PRO A 402 9.91 13.05 -17.92
C PRO A 402 9.12 11.88 -17.34
N HIS A 403 8.82 11.92 -16.04
CA HIS A 403 8.17 10.82 -15.32
C HIS A 403 6.71 11.11 -14.95
N LEU A 404 6.19 12.29 -15.25
CA LEU A 404 4.86 12.71 -14.83
C LEU A 404 3.81 11.93 -15.59
N ASN A 405 3.03 11.16 -14.85
CA ASN A 405 1.96 10.33 -15.39
C ASN A 405 0.58 10.96 -15.20
N TYR A 406 0.40 11.77 -14.16
CA TYR A 406 -0.91 12.35 -13.82
C TYR A 406 -0.76 13.74 -13.21
N ALA A 407 -1.49 14.71 -13.76
CA ALA A 407 -1.61 16.05 -13.21
C ALA A 407 -3.09 16.47 -13.12
N SER A 408 -3.47 17.02 -11.97
CA SER A 408 -4.78 17.61 -11.76
C SER A 408 -4.67 18.91 -10.98
N LEU A 409 -5.17 19.97 -11.60
CA LEU A 409 -5.22 21.36 -11.14
C LEU A 409 -6.67 21.86 -11.03
N SER A 410 -7.63 20.97 -11.30
CA SER A 410 -9.04 21.31 -11.40
C SER A 410 -9.61 21.98 -10.14
N ASP A 411 -10.69 22.74 -10.30
CA ASP A 411 -11.39 23.39 -9.20
C ASP A 411 -10.45 24.32 -8.39
N ASN A 412 -9.88 25.32 -9.05
CA ASN A 412 -9.01 26.34 -8.48
C ASN A 412 -9.28 27.71 -9.15
N ASN A 413 -8.46 28.71 -8.83
CA ASN A 413 -8.53 30.05 -9.38
C ASN A 413 -7.28 30.38 -10.23
N PHE A 414 -6.70 29.39 -10.90
CA PHE A 414 -5.56 29.60 -11.79
C PHE A 414 -5.96 30.43 -13.00
N TYR A 415 -5.02 31.23 -13.54
CA TYR A 415 -5.22 32.02 -14.75
C TYR A 415 -4.00 31.92 -15.67
N GLY A 416 -4.04 32.59 -16.82
CA GLY A 416 -3.00 32.52 -17.85
C GLY A 416 -3.31 31.45 -18.89
N GLU A 417 -2.29 31.00 -19.61
CA GLU A 417 -2.44 30.11 -20.76
C GLU A 417 -1.84 28.72 -20.51
N LEU A 418 -2.32 27.71 -21.24
CA LEU A 418 -1.72 26.38 -21.22
C LEU A 418 -0.35 26.38 -21.89
N SER A 419 0.68 25.94 -21.16
CA SER A 419 2.04 25.86 -21.68
C SER A 419 2.19 24.77 -22.76
N PRO A 420 2.92 25.01 -23.86
CA PRO A 420 3.25 23.98 -24.85
C PRO A 420 4.15 22.87 -24.28
N ASN A 421 4.80 23.08 -23.13
CA ASN A 421 5.66 22.09 -22.47
C ASN A 421 4.92 20.79 -22.12
N TRP A 422 3.60 20.83 -21.91
CA TRP A 422 2.80 19.64 -21.64
C TRP A 422 2.91 18.59 -22.76
N GLY A 423 3.12 19.02 -24.01
CA GLY A 423 3.38 18.14 -25.15
C GLY A 423 4.65 17.30 -25.02
N GLN A 424 5.62 17.75 -24.23
CA GLN A 424 6.90 17.07 -24.01
C GLN A 424 6.88 16.13 -22.78
N CYS A 425 5.77 16.09 -22.05
CA CYS A 425 5.58 15.17 -20.92
C CYS A 425 5.09 13.81 -21.44
N HIS A 426 5.98 13.05 -22.08
CA HIS A 426 5.62 11.83 -22.83
C HIS A 426 4.94 10.71 -22.02
N ASN A 427 5.11 10.68 -20.69
CA ASN A 427 4.48 9.69 -19.81
C ASN A 427 3.09 10.10 -19.31
N LEU A 428 2.63 11.30 -19.65
CA LEU A 428 1.40 11.89 -19.13
C LEU A 428 0.18 11.15 -19.69
N THR A 429 -0.61 10.57 -18.80
CA THR A 429 -1.86 9.85 -19.13
C THR A 429 -3.10 10.66 -18.80
N SER A 430 -3.03 11.58 -17.84
CA SER A 430 -4.16 12.44 -17.48
C SER A 430 -3.69 13.85 -17.17
N LEU A 431 -4.30 14.82 -17.84
CA LEU A 431 -4.17 16.25 -17.57
C LEU A 431 -5.56 16.83 -17.31
N ARG A 432 -5.80 17.27 -16.08
CA ARG A 432 -7.07 17.89 -15.67
C ARG A 432 -6.83 19.30 -15.16
N VAL A 433 -7.43 20.29 -15.81
CA VAL A 433 -7.33 21.72 -15.51
C VAL A 433 -8.72 22.36 -15.51
N SER A 434 -9.76 21.55 -15.32
CA SER A 434 -11.14 22.02 -15.38
C SER A 434 -11.51 23.01 -14.28
N ASN A 435 -12.52 23.84 -14.51
CA ASN A 435 -13.06 24.78 -13.52
C ASN A 435 -11.96 25.68 -12.92
N ASN A 436 -11.37 26.50 -13.79
CA ASN A 436 -10.37 27.52 -13.51
C ASN A 436 -10.65 28.76 -14.40
N ASN A 437 -9.76 29.75 -14.37
CA ASN A 437 -9.83 30.94 -15.21
C ASN A 437 -8.76 30.93 -16.32
N ILE A 438 -8.48 29.76 -16.90
CA ILE A 438 -7.46 29.62 -17.95
C ILE A 438 -7.97 30.20 -19.27
N SER A 439 -7.15 31.02 -19.92
CA SER A 439 -7.44 31.69 -21.18
C SER A 439 -6.49 31.25 -22.30
N GLY A 440 -6.63 31.87 -23.47
CA GLY A 440 -5.79 31.58 -24.63
C GLY A 440 -6.23 30.31 -25.36
N LYS A 441 -5.39 29.86 -26.28
CA LYS A 441 -5.69 28.69 -27.12
C LYS A 441 -5.20 27.38 -26.48
N ILE A 442 -5.75 26.27 -26.96
CA ILE A 442 -5.18 24.95 -26.68
C ILE A 442 -3.88 24.81 -27.51
N PRO A 443 -2.70 24.57 -26.91
CA PRO A 443 -1.45 24.42 -27.66
C PRO A 443 -1.47 23.13 -28.48
N PHE A 444 -1.10 23.21 -29.77
CA PHE A 444 -1.08 22.06 -30.67
C PHE A 444 -0.05 21.01 -30.25
N GLU A 445 1.01 21.43 -29.53
CA GLU A 445 2.05 20.57 -28.99
C GLU A 445 1.49 19.50 -28.04
N LEU A 446 0.30 19.69 -27.44
CA LEU A 446 -0.37 18.64 -26.66
C LEU A 446 -0.58 17.35 -27.47
N GLY A 447 -0.68 17.43 -28.80
CA GLY A 447 -0.74 16.26 -29.69
C GLY A 447 0.52 15.37 -29.63
N HIS A 448 1.64 15.87 -29.11
CA HIS A 448 2.88 15.10 -28.92
C HIS A 448 2.88 14.24 -27.64
N ALA A 449 1.98 14.51 -26.69
CA ALA A 449 1.83 13.72 -25.46
C ALA A 449 1.05 12.42 -25.73
N THR A 450 1.59 11.54 -26.59
CA THR A 450 0.89 10.39 -27.18
C THR A 450 0.31 9.36 -26.20
N GLN A 451 0.74 9.37 -24.93
CA GLN A 451 0.20 8.52 -23.86
C GLN A 451 -1.05 9.10 -23.19
N LEU A 452 -1.49 10.31 -23.57
CA LEU A 452 -2.61 10.99 -22.94
C LEU A 452 -3.92 10.23 -23.21
N GLN A 453 -4.57 9.84 -22.12
CA GLN A 453 -5.85 9.14 -22.09
C GLN A 453 -6.98 10.10 -21.69
N GLU A 454 -6.69 11.08 -20.85
CA GLU A 454 -7.67 12.05 -20.39
C GLU A 454 -7.13 13.48 -20.50
N LEU A 455 -7.87 14.30 -21.23
CA LEU A 455 -7.70 15.75 -21.28
C LEU A 455 -9.00 16.42 -20.85
N ASP A 456 -8.99 17.02 -19.66
CA ASP A 456 -10.12 17.77 -19.13
C ASP A 456 -9.74 19.24 -18.93
N LEU A 457 -10.23 20.08 -19.84
CA LEU A 457 -10.06 21.54 -19.84
C LEU A 457 -11.41 22.25 -19.70
N SER A 458 -12.44 21.54 -19.26
CA SER A 458 -13.80 22.07 -19.17
C SER A 458 -13.92 23.25 -18.20
N SER A 459 -14.91 24.13 -18.41
CA SER A 459 -15.21 25.28 -17.55
C SER A 459 -13.99 26.20 -17.35
N ASN A 460 -13.54 26.80 -18.45
CA ASN A 460 -12.45 27.78 -18.51
C ASN A 460 -12.82 28.89 -19.53
N HIS A 461 -11.85 29.72 -19.92
CA HIS A 461 -11.98 30.79 -20.92
C HIS A 461 -11.15 30.52 -22.17
N LEU A 462 -11.03 29.24 -22.58
CA LEU A 462 -10.24 28.88 -23.76
C LEU A 462 -10.91 29.37 -25.05
N VAL A 463 -10.11 29.91 -25.96
CA VAL A 463 -10.54 30.49 -27.24
C VAL A 463 -9.89 29.77 -28.42
N ASP A 464 -10.08 30.29 -29.63
CA ASP A 464 -9.59 29.74 -30.90
C ASP A 464 -10.15 28.34 -31.22
N GLU A 465 -9.59 27.69 -32.24
CA GLU A 465 -10.04 26.40 -32.73
C GLU A 465 -9.44 25.23 -31.94
N ILE A 466 -10.10 24.07 -31.98
CA ILE A 466 -9.54 22.82 -31.46
C ILE A 466 -8.39 22.39 -32.40
N PRO A 467 -7.15 22.19 -31.91
CA PRO A 467 -6.03 21.77 -32.77
C PRO A 467 -6.26 20.39 -33.38
N MET A 468 -6.00 20.24 -34.68
CA MET A 468 -6.11 18.96 -35.39
C MET A 468 -5.12 17.91 -34.85
N GLU A 469 -4.00 18.36 -34.27
CA GLU A 469 -2.95 17.54 -33.67
C GLU A 469 -3.45 16.70 -32.50
N LEU A 470 -4.55 17.10 -31.83
CA LEU A 470 -5.17 16.27 -30.79
C LEU A 470 -5.64 14.91 -31.34
N GLY A 471 -5.92 14.80 -32.65
CA GLY A 471 -6.22 13.53 -33.31
C GLY A 471 -5.06 12.53 -33.33
N ALA A 472 -3.82 12.95 -33.01
CA ALA A 472 -2.67 12.05 -32.85
C ALA A 472 -2.71 11.22 -31.55
N LEU A 473 -3.54 11.60 -30.57
CA LEU A 473 -3.57 11.03 -29.22
C LEU A 473 -4.35 9.71 -29.16
N LYS A 474 -3.83 8.63 -29.77
CA LYS A 474 -4.56 7.36 -29.93
C LYS A 474 -4.98 6.66 -28.63
N MET A 475 -4.36 7.01 -27.50
CA MET A 475 -4.74 6.50 -26.18
C MET A 475 -5.91 7.25 -25.53
N MET A 476 -6.37 8.35 -26.13
CA MET A 476 -7.44 9.20 -25.61
C MET A 476 -8.73 8.42 -25.40
N THR A 477 -9.23 8.44 -24.16
CA THR A 477 -10.53 7.90 -23.75
C THR A 477 -11.50 9.02 -23.40
N ARG A 478 -11.02 10.16 -22.87
CA ARG A 478 -11.87 11.27 -22.42
C ARG A 478 -11.32 12.62 -22.89
N LEU A 479 -12.05 13.27 -23.79
CA LEU A 479 -11.77 14.62 -24.25
C LEU A 479 -12.91 15.55 -23.82
N LEU A 480 -12.64 16.38 -22.81
CA LEU A 480 -13.64 17.22 -22.16
C LEU A 480 -13.22 18.70 -22.26
N LEU A 481 -13.88 19.44 -23.15
CA LEU A 481 -13.60 20.84 -23.46
C LEU A 481 -14.83 21.74 -23.25
N SER A 482 -15.86 21.23 -22.58
CA SER A 482 -17.15 21.93 -22.45
C SER A 482 -17.06 23.18 -21.58
N GLY A 483 -17.88 24.20 -21.86
CA GLY A 483 -17.92 25.42 -21.07
C GLY A 483 -16.69 26.29 -21.26
N ASN A 484 -16.37 26.59 -22.52
CA ASN A 484 -15.29 27.48 -22.92
C ASN A 484 -15.81 28.45 -24.00
N GLU A 485 -14.91 29.21 -24.62
CA GLU A 485 -15.20 30.14 -25.72
C GLU A 485 -14.63 29.63 -27.07
N ILE A 486 -14.35 28.33 -27.17
CA ILE A 486 -13.72 27.69 -28.33
C ILE A 486 -14.60 27.87 -29.57
N SER A 487 -13.99 28.26 -30.68
CA SER A 487 -14.66 28.56 -31.94
C SER A 487 -14.14 27.67 -33.07
N GLY A 488 -14.49 27.98 -34.32
CA GLY A 488 -14.08 27.16 -35.47
C GLY A 488 -14.90 25.88 -35.62
N LYS A 489 -14.38 24.94 -36.42
CA LYS A 489 -15.02 23.65 -36.70
C LYS A 489 -14.52 22.58 -35.74
N ILE A 490 -15.29 21.50 -35.59
CA ILE A 490 -14.80 20.27 -34.97
C ILE A 490 -13.82 19.61 -35.99
N PRO A 491 -12.54 19.34 -35.63
CA PRO A 491 -11.60 18.69 -36.53
C PRO A 491 -12.01 17.25 -36.87
N SER A 492 -11.88 16.86 -38.14
CA SER A 492 -12.13 15.48 -38.60
C SER A 492 -11.19 14.46 -37.95
N GLU A 493 -9.99 14.89 -37.55
CA GLU A 493 -8.96 14.07 -36.92
C GLU A 493 -9.39 13.49 -35.57
N ILE A 494 -10.40 14.07 -34.90
CA ILE A 494 -11.01 13.48 -33.70
C ILE A 494 -11.59 12.10 -34.02
N GLY A 495 -12.09 11.88 -35.24
CA GLY A 495 -12.56 10.58 -35.71
C GLY A 495 -11.47 9.50 -35.72
N LEU A 496 -10.19 9.88 -35.66
CA LEU A 496 -9.07 8.94 -35.58
C LEU A 496 -8.78 8.47 -34.13
N LEU A 497 -9.53 8.94 -33.14
CA LEU A 497 -9.39 8.56 -31.73
C LEU A 497 -10.23 7.30 -31.45
N SER A 498 -9.74 6.14 -31.87
CA SER A 498 -10.47 4.87 -31.78
C SER A 498 -10.76 4.38 -30.35
N ASN A 499 -10.04 4.92 -29.35
CA ASN A 499 -10.26 4.60 -27.94
C ASN A 499 -11.19 5.60 -27.23
N LEU A 500 -11.69 6.62 -27.92
CA LEU A 500 -12.48 7.69 -27.31
C LEU A 500 -13.80 7.12 -26.80
N GLU A 501 -14.05 7.30 -25.50
CA GLU A 501 -15.24 6.85 -24.79
C GLU A 501 -16.19 8.00 -24.46
N GLN A 502 -15.62 9.19 -24.18
CA GLN A 502 -16.37 10.40 -23.87
C GLN A 502 -15.81 11.59 -24.63
N LEU A 503 -16.70 12.26 -25.37
CA LEU A 503 -16.42 13.53 -26.04
C LEU A 503 -17.44 14.55 -25.57
N ASN A 504 -16.98 15.58 -24.86
CA ASN A 504 -17.83 16.67 -24.40
C ASN A 504 -17.28 18.02 -24.86
N LEU A 505 -17.92 18.59 -25.87
CA LEU A 505 -17.61 19.90 -26.46
C LEU A 505 -18.72 20.93 -26.20
N ALA A 506 -19.64 20.62 -25.28
CA ALA A 506 -20.84 21.42 -25.06
C ALA A 506 -20.54 22.84 -24.57
N SER A 507 -21.44 23.78 -24.78
CA SER A 507 -21.32 25.17 -24.29
C SER A 507 -20.02 25.84 -24.77
N ASN A 508 -19.90 25.97 -26.09
CA ASN A 508 -18.80 26.62 -26.80
C ASN A 508 -19.36 27.44 -27.99
N ASN A 509 -18.49 28.02 -28.81
CA ASN A 509 -18.81 28.79 -30.01
C ASN A 509 -18.55 28.00 -31.31
N LEU A 510 -18.56 26.67 -31.26
CA LEU A 510 -18.24 25.81 -32.42
C LEU A 510 -19.29 25.99 -33.53
N ARG A 511 -18.83 25.97 -34.78
CA ARG A 511 -19.64 26.20 -35.99
C ARG A 511 -19.35 25.16 -37.07
N GLY A 512 -20.16 25.18 -38.13
CA GLY A 512 -20.03 24.23 -39.25
C GLY A 512 -20.69 22.88 -38.95
N PRO A 513 -20.45 21.87 -39.81
CA PRO A 513 -21.07 20.55 -39.68
C PRO A 513 -20.39 19.72 -38.60
N ILE A 514 -21.10 18.70 -38.11
CA ILE A 514 -20.47 17.59 -37.38
C ILE A 514 -19.69 16.74 -38.40
N PRO A 515 -18.38 16.47 -38.21
CA PRO A 515 -17.60 15.66 -39.14
C PRO A 515 -18.11 14.22 -39.24
N ASP A 516 -18.21 13.69 -40.47
CA ASP A 516 -18.60 12.30 -40.69
C ASP A 516 -17.65 11.30 -39.98
N ASP A 517 -16.36 11.65 -39.89
CA ASP A 517 -15.31 10.85 -39.25
C ASP A 517 -15.58 10.52 -37.78
N LEU A 518 -16.39 11.31 -37.06
CA LEU A 518 -16.79 10.98 -35.69
C LEU A 518 -17.50 9.63 -35.59
N GLY A 519 -18.14 9.17 -36.68
CA GLY A 519 -18.71 7.83 -36.77
C GLY A 519 -17.69 6.69 -36.57
N ASN A 520 -16.39 6.96 -36.72
CA ASN A 520 -15.32 5.99 -36.54
C ASN A 520 -14.92 5.78 -35.07
N CYS A 521 -15.39 6.62 -34.13
CA CYS A 521 -15.11 6.49 -32.70
C CYS A 521 -15.92 5.36 -32.07
N SER A 522 -15.64 4.10 -32.41
CA SER A 522 -16.48 2.94 -32.09
C SER A 522 -16.70 2.66 -30.59
N LYS A 523 -15.86 3.21 -29.69
CA LYS A 523 -16.00 3.08 -28.23
C LYS A 523 -16.76 4.23 -27.57
N LEU A 524 -17.15 5.25 -28.33
CA LEU A 524 -17.75 6.46 -27.81
C LEU A 524 -19.15 6.17 -27.27
N PHE A 525 -19.30 6.20 -25.95
CA PHE A 525 -20.59 5.97 -25.30
C PHE A 525 -21.28 7.28 -24.89
N ASN A 526 -20.54 8.38 -24.79
CA ASN A 526 -21.08 9.69 -24.43
C ASN A 526 -20.58 10.78 -25.37
N LEU A 527 -21.48 11.32 -26.19
CA LEU A 527 -21.23 12.43 -27.10
C LEU A 527 -22.12 13.62 -26.72
N ASN A 528 -21.50 14.70 -26.27
CA ASN A 528 -22.21 15.95 -25.97
C ASN A 528 -21.62 17.12 -26.77
N LEU A 529 -22.41 17.61 -27.72
CA LEU A 529 -22.11 18.76 -28.58
C LEU A 529 -23.13 19.90 -28.36
N SER A 530 -23.93 19.83 -27.30
CA SER A 530 -25.01 20.79 -27.05
C SER A 530 -24.52 22.22 -26.82
N LYS A 531 -25.40 23.21 -26.99
CA LYS A 531 -25.10 24.63 -26.73
C LYS A 531 -23.89 25.12 -27.54
N ASN A 532 -23.98 25.00 -28.85
CA ASN A 532 -22.99 25.48 -29.81
C ASN A 532 -23.72 26.17 -30.98
N ASN A 533 -22.96 26.59 -31.99
CA ASN A 533 -23.46 27.15 -33.24
C ASN A 533 -23.30 26.16 -34.41
N LEU A 534 -23.34 24.86 -34.14
CA LEU A 534 -23.23 23.82 -35.19
C LEU A 534 -24.45 23.88 -36.09
N GLY A 535 -24.22 23.74 -37.38
CA GLY A 535 -25.25 23.82 -38.41
C GLY A 535 -25.24 22.60 -39.33
N GLU A 536 -25.89 22.75 -40.48
CA GLU A 536 -26.03 21.67 -41.47
C GLU A 536 -26.87 20.49 -40.96
N SER A 537 -26.97 19.44 -41.77
CA SER A 537 -27.67 18.21 -41.39
C SER A 537 -26.82 17.35 -40.47
N ILE A 538 -27.46 16.69 -39.51
CA ILE A 538 -26.79 15.73 -38.63
C ILE A 538 -26.29 14.53 -39.49
N PRO A 539 -25.01 14.17 -39.45
CA PRO A 539 -24.47 13.09 -40.28
C PRO A 539 -25.00 11.73 -39.84
N SER A 540 -25.36 10.88 -40.81
CA SER A 540 -25.80 9.52 -40.53
C SER A 540 -24.69 8.64 -39.96
N SER A 541 -23.41 9.02 -40.12
CA SER A 541 -22.26 8.26 -39.61
C SER A 541 -22.26 8.12 -38.09
N ILE A 542 -22.91 9.02 -37.33
CA ILE A 542 -23.09 8.88 -35.89
C ILE A 542 -23.82 7.58 -35.54
N SER A 543 -24.69 7.08 -36.43
CA SER A 543 -25.35 5.78 -36.25
C SER A 543 -24.40 4.57 -36.29
N TYR A 544 -23.15 4.76 -36.72
CA TYR A 544 -22.14 3.70 -36.74
C TYR A 544 -21.46 3.51 -35.38
N ILE A 545 -21.68 4.44 -34.44
CA ILE A 545 -21.14 4.39 -33.09
C ILE A 545 -22.01 3.47 -32.22
N ASN A 546 -21.82 2.16 -32.37
CA ASN A 546 -22.63 1.14 -31.67
C ASN A 546 -22.55 1.21 -30.13
N ALA A 547 -21.53 1.88 -29.56
CA ALA A 547 -21.37 2.02 -28.12
C ALA A 547 -22.17 3.18 -27.52
N LEU A 548 -22.81 4.02 -28.34
CA LEU A 548 -23.42 5.28 -27.92
C LEU A 548 -24.59 5.06 -26.95
N GLN A 549 -24.49 5.61 -25.75
CA GLN A 549 -25.53 5.58 -24.73
C GLN A 549 -26.14 6.95 -24.47
N ARG A 550 -25.38 8.01 -24.75
CA ARG A 550 -25.76 9.40 -24.51
C ARG A 550 -25.36 10.25 -25.71
N LEU A 551 -26.36 10.86 -26.33
CA LEU A 551 -26.18 11.80 -27.44
C LEU A 551 -26.93 13.08 -27.12
N ASP A 552 -26.21 14.18 -26.92
CA ASP A 552 -26.81 15.49 -26.73
C ASP A 552 -26.31 16.47 -27.80
N LEU A 553 -27.20 16.80 -28.71
CA LEU A 553 -27.00 17.75 -29.80
C LEU A 553 -27.87 19.02 -29.62
N SER A 554 -28.52 19.16 -28.47
CA SER A 554 -29.51 20.22 -28.23
C SER A 554 -28.90 21.62 -28.28
N GLN A 555 -29.71 22.65 -28.53
CA GLN A 555 -29.27 24.05 -28.54
C GLN A 555 -28.13 24.29 -29.56
N ASN A 556 -28.40 23.95 -30.81
CA ASN A 556 -27.57 24.19 -31.99
C ASN A 556 -28.44 24.73 -33.13
N SER A 557 -27.84 25.01 -34.30
CA SER A 557 -28.49 25.53 -35.50
C SER A 557 -28.67 24.47 -36.60
N PHE A 558 -28.83 23.20 -36.23
CA PHE A 558 -29.05 22.10 -37.20
C PHE A 558 -30.35 22.28 -37.99
N PHE A 559 -30.34 21.86 -39.26
CA PHE A 559 -31.52 21.85 -40.12
C PHE A 559 -31.68 20.50 -40.83
N GLY A 560 -32.88 20.23 -41.35
CA GLY A 560 -33.22 18.93 -41.93
C GLY A 560 -33.75 17.94 -40.90
N ASN A 561 -33.85 16.67 -41.31
CA ASN A 561 -34.42 15.61 -40.48
C ASN A 561 -33.34 14.91 -39.64
N ILE A 562 -33.75 14.37 -38.49
CA ILE A 562 -32.92 13.42 -37.75
C ILE A 562 -32.69 12.18 -38.64
N PRO A 563 -31.44 11.70 -38.82
CA PRO A 563 -31.16 10.53 -39.65
C PRO A 563 -31.96 9.31 -39.20
N GLN A 564 -32.69 8.66 -40.11
CA GLN A 564 -33.49 7.48 -39.79
C GLN A 564 -32.66 6.32 -39.22
N GLN A 565 -31.38 6.27 -39.59
CA GLN A 565 -30.41 5.29 -39.09
C GLN A 565 -30.22 5.36 -37.57
N PHE A 566 -30.55 6.49 -36.93
CA PHE A 566 -30.49 6.63 -35.47
C PHE A 566 -31.53 5.76 -34.75
N GLY A 567 -32.57 5.27 -35.43
CA GLY A 567 -33.49 4.28 -34.86
C GLY A 567 -32.86 2.93 -34.54
N LYS A 568 -31.57 2.73 -34.89
CA LYS A 568 -30.78 1.53 -34.57
C LYS A 568 -29.80 1.73 -33.41
N LEU A 569 -29.66 2.96 -32.91
CA LEU A 569 -28.77 3.33 -31.79
C LEU A 569 -29.39 2.93 -30.44
#